data_AF-A0A9Q0X080-F1
#
_entry.id   AF-A0A9Q0X080-F1
#
_cell.length_a   1.000
_cell.length_b   1.000
_cell.length_c   1.000
_cell.angle_alpha   90.00
_cell.angle_beta   90.00
_cell.angle_gamma   90.00
#
_symmetry.space_group_name_H-M   'P 1'
#
loop_
_entity.id
_entity.type
_entity.pdbx_description
1 polymer ?
#
loop_
_entity_poly.entity_id
_entity_poly.type
_entity_poly.pdbx_seq_one_letter_code
_entity_poly.pdbx_strand_id
1 'polypeptide(L)'
;MAMSLKKVWESVTNRRSSCSSSHVDSVITPQSYTESTPPPPPLGAFDRLPICVVFQIVKLVGPNDAARLSVVCKSWRSLVSDDRLWMYFLQSYHHDTWNSVFFAETNLQKFSCHIAKSSFMRIYRQRVHVPGAVIVDGGSGYYKFGWSKYACPSGRSATFSEFVNIESPSYFRFRNFFASIYSRMQVKASTQPIVLSLPLRNDDDTESARVSRRQLKEAIYTALFDMDVPAVCAVNQATLALYAAQRTSGIAVNIGFQVTSVVPILHGKVMRTMGVEVVDVGGLKLTEFLREQMQQSNMNLRSLFTVRILKEKLCYVAADYENELSKDTPASLEVPGEGWFTLSKERFTTGEVLFQPHIAGV
;
A
#
# COMPACT_ATOMS: atom_id res chain seq x y z
N MET A 1 -9.72 -18.94 6.53
CA MET A 1 -9.24 -17.63 7.06
C MET A 1 -10.01 -17.11 8.28
N ALA A 2 -11.19 -17.64 8.63
CA ALA A 2 -11.93 -17.24 9.84
C ALA A 2 -11.37 -17.84 11.16
N MET A 3 -10.53 -18.88 11.10
CA MET A 3 -10.01 -19.55 12.31
C MET A 3 -8.87 -18.80 13.03
N SER A 4 -8.13 -17.92 12.33
CA SER A 4 -6.98 -17.22 12.95
C SER A 4 -7.42 -16.05 13.84
N LEU A 5 -8.55 -15.41 13.52
CA LEU A 5 -9.16 -14.34 14.35
C LEU A 5 -9.77 -14.91 15.64
N LYS A 6 -10.35 -16.11 15.58
CA LYS A 6 -10.89 -16.79 16.76
C LYS A 6 -9.79 -17.18 17.76
N LYS A 7 -8.63 -17.65 17.28
CA LYS A 7 -7.47 -17.96 18.14
C LYS A 7 -6.85 -16.74 18.82
N VAL A 8 -6.85 -15.57 18.18
CA VAL A 8 -6.39 -14.32 18.83
C VAL A 8 -7.41 -13.83 19.86
N TRP A 9 -8.71 -13.97 19.58
CA TRP A 9 -9.78 -13.67 20.53
C TRP A 9 -9.73 -14.60 21.76
N GLU A 10 -9.57 -15.91 21.55
CA GLU A 10 -9.47 -16.92 22.62
C GLU A 10 -8.17 -16.80 23.44
N SER A 11 -7.05 -16.38 22.84
CA SER A 11 -5.78 -16.16 23.54
C SER A 11 -5.80 -14.91 24.44
N VAL A 12 -6.60 -13.89 24.08
CA VAL A 12 -6.81 -12.70 24.91
C VAL A 12 -7.79 -12.97 26.05
N THR A 13 -8.78 -13.86 25.86
CA THR A 13 -9.71 -14.26 26.93
C THR A 13 -9.14 -15.30 27.89
N ASN A 14 -8.27 -16.22 27.43
CA ASN A 14 -7.71 -17.30 28.26
C ASN A 14 -6.50 -16.92 29.12
N ARG A 15 -6.03 -15.67 29.10
CA ARG A 15 -5.02 -15.18 30.07
C ARG A 15 -5.56 -14.93 31.48
N ARG A 16 -6.74 -15.45 31.80
CA ARG A 16 -7.29 -15.52 33.16
C ARG A 16 -7.87 -16.91 33.48
N SER A 17 -7.08 -17.97 33.34
CA SER A 17 -7.29 -19.22 34.09
C SER A 17 -6.25 -20.29 33.70
N SER A 18 -5.15 -20.37 34.44
CA SER A 18 -4.38 -21.63 34.58
C SER A 18 -3.33 -21.49 35.68
N CYS A 19 -3.68 -21.87 36.91
CA CYS A 19 -2.71 -22.45 37.84
C CYS A 19 -3.29 -23.78 38.32
N SER A 20 -2.61 -24.84 37.93
CA SER A 20 -2.89 -26.23 38.27
C SER A 20 -2.63 -26.50 39.75
N SER A 21 -3.47 -27.38 40.30
CA SER A 21 -3.39 -27.98 41.62
C SER A 21 -2.13 -28.84 41.81
N SER A 22 -1.39 -28.61 42.89
CA SER A 22 -0.64 -29.66 43.59
C SER A 22 -0.85 -29.49 45.09
N HIS A 23 -1.52 -30.48 45.68
CA HIS A 23 -1.71 -30.64 47.12
C HIS A 23 -0.37 -30.93 47.82
N VAL A 24 -0.05 -30.17 48.87
CA VAL A 24 0.54 -30.66 50.13
C VAL A 24 0.03 -29.76 51.27
N ASP A 25 -0.45 -30.40 52.32
CA ASP A 25 -1.07 -29.84 53.52
C ASP A 25 -0.17 -28.84 54.28
N SER A 26 -0.77 -27.73 54.74
CA SER A 26 -0.51 -27.23 56.10
C SER A 26 -1.64 -26.28 56.53
N VAL A 27 -2.15 -26.59 57.72
CA VAL A 27 -3.27 -25.97 58.43
C VAL A 27 -2.89 -24.57 58.90
N ILE A 28 -3.56 -23.51 58.42
CA ILE A 28 -3.75 -22.24 59.15
C ILE A 28 -5.14 -21.64 58.79
N THR A 29 -5.94 -21.39 59.83
CA THR A 29 -7.26 -20.75 59.88
C THR A 29 -7.29 -19.29 59.37
N PRO A 30 -8.47 -18.72 59.02
CA PRO A 30 -8.59 -17.62 58.07
C PRO A 30 -8.37 -16.23 58.67
N GLN A 31 -7.56 -15.41 58.00
CA GLN A 31 -7.60 -13.95 58.16
C GLN A 31 -8.28 -13.34 56.93
N SER A 32 -9.44 -12.73 57.20
CA SER A 32 -10.20 -11.91 56.28
C SER A 32 -9.40 -10.65 55.91
N TYR A 33 -8.79 -10.67 54.73
CA TYR A 33 -8.33 -9.44 54.06
C TYR A 33 -9.28 -9.14 52.91
N THR A 34 -10.31 -8.36 53.21
CA THR A 34 -11.08 -7.63 52.20
C THR A 34 -10.17 -6.56 51.59
N GLU A 35 -9.53 -6.85 50.46
CA GLU A 35 -8.98 -5.81 49.61
C GLU A 35 -10.14 -5.02 49.00
N SER A 36 -10.55 -3.96 49.70
CA SER A 36 -11.50 -2.97 49.22
C SER A 36 -10.86 -2.19 48.07
N THR A 37 -11.03 -2.67 46.85
CA THR A 37 -10.89 -1.80 45.68
C THR A 37 -11.95 -0.69 45.81
N PRO A 38 -11.57 0.59 45.76
CA PRO A 38 -12.54 1.67 45.87
C PRO A 38 -13.60 1.52 44.78
N PRO A 39 -14.90 1.78 45.09
CA PRO A 39 -15.94 1.71 44.09
C PRO A 39 -15.57 2.61 42.91
N PRO A 40 -15.77 2.16 41.66
CA PRO A 40 -15.51 3.00 40.51
C PRO A 40 -16.32 4.30 40.67
N PRO A 41 -15.77 5.46 40.30
CA PRO A 41 -16.49 6.71 40.43
C PRO A 41 -17.85 6.61 39.70
N PRO A 42 -18.90 7.31 40.16
CA PRO A 42 -20.23 7.18 39.58
C PRO A 42 -20.29 7.75 38.15
N LEU A 43 -20.98 7.05 37.24
CA LEU A 43 -21.39 7.56 35.92
C LEU A 43 -22.68 8.40 36.02
N GLY A 44 -23.25 8.53 37.22
CA GLY A 44 -24.42 9.36 37.51
C GLY A 44 -25.71 8.63 37.12
N ALA A 45 -26.57 9.27 36.32
CA ALA A 45 -27.84 8.66 35.87
C ALA A 45 -27.65 7.32 35.13
N PHE A 46 -26.47 7.08 34.57
CA PHE A 46 -26.11 5.85 33.85
C PHE A 46 -25.71 4.69 34.77
N ASP A 47 -25.52 4.92 36.08
CA ASP A 47 -25.20 3.85 37.04
C ASP A 47 -26.34 2.81 37.16
N ARG A 48 -27.54 3.16 36.70
CA ARG A 48 -28.72 2.28 36.64
C ARG A 48 -28.71 1.33 35.44
N LEU A 49 -27.83 1.54 34.47
CA LEU A 49 -27.78 0.75 33.24
C LEU A 49 -26.63 -0.26 33.29
N PRO A 50 -26.81 -1.46 32.73
CA PRO A 50 -25.70 -2.39 32.52
C PRO A 50 -24.60 -1.72 31.68
N ILE A 51 -23.34 -1.93 32.05
CA ILE A 51 -22.18 -1.30 31.38
C ILE A 51 -22.13 -1.57 29.87
N CYS A 52 -22.61 -2.74 29.44
CA CYS A 52 -22.71 -3.09 28.03
C CYS A 52 -23.70 -2.20 27.26
N VAL A 53 -24.81 -1.79 27.89
CA VAL A 53 -25.78 -0.85 27.30
C VAL A 53 -25.16 0.53 27.19
N VAL A 54 -24.49 1.02 28.24
CA VAL A 54 -23.75 2.28 28.21
C VAL A 54 -22.72 2.28 27.09
N PHE A 55 -21.99 1.17 26.91
CA PHE A 55 -21.01 1.02 25.84
C PHE A 55 -21.65 1.11 24.43
N GLN A 56 -22.84 0.54 24.22
CA GLN A 56 -23.57 0.69 22.96
C GLN A 56 -24.06 2.12 22.73
N ILE A 57 -24.53 2.81 23.77
CA ILE A 57 -24.91 4.24 23.68
C ILE A 57 -23.68 5.06 23.24
N VAL A 58 -22.52 4.81 23.82
CA VAL A 58 -21.28 5.53 23.45
C VAL A 58 -20.84 5.23 22.02
N LYS A 59 -21.08 4.01 21.51
CA LYS A 59 -20.84 3.72 20.08
C LYS A 59 -21.72 4.55 19.15
N LEU A 60 -22.95 4.86 19.56
CA LEU A 60 -23.92 5.59 18.74
C LEU A 60 -23.66 7.09 18.68
N VAL A 61 -23.09 7.69 19.74
CA VAL A 61 -22.74 9.14 19.73
C VAL A 61 -21.55 9.45 18.83
N GLY A 62 -20.80 8.43 18.39
CA GLY A 62 -19.66 8.59 17.49
C GLY A 62 -18.36 9.04 18.19
N PRO A 63 -17.23 9.01 17.45
CA PRO A 63 -15.89 9.12 18.03
C PRO A 63 -15.58 10.48 18.66
N ASN A 64 -16.06 11.58 18.07
CA ASN A 64 -15.80 12.93 18.56
C ASN A 64 -16.49 13.19 19.90
N ASP A 65 -17.76 12.82 20.02
CA ASP A 65 -18.52 13.01 21.26
C ASP A 65 -18.12 11.99 22.32
N ALA A 66 -17.79 10.75 21.92
CA ALA A 66 -17.18 9.78 22.82
C ALA A 66 -15.85 10.30 23.42
N ALA A 67 -15.01 10.98 22.63
CA ALA A 67 -13.79 11.61 23.16
C ALA A 67 -14.11 12.69 24.20
N ARG A 68 -15.15 13.51 23.97
CA ARG A 68 -15.58 14.58 24.89
C ARG A 68 -16.08 14.03 26.23
N LEU A 69 -16.66 12.85 26.27
CA LEU A 69 -17.06 12.22 27.54
C LEU A 69 -15.86 12.02 28.50
N SER A 70 -14.63 11.92 27.99
CA SER A 70 -13.42 11.76 28.82
C SER A 70 -13.13 12.92 29.78
N VAL A 71 -13.72 14.10 29.53
CA VAL A 71 -13.57 15.29 30.40
C VAL A 71 -14.70 15.44 31.42
N VAL A 72 -15.77 14.63 31.33
CA VAL A 72 -16.93 14.72 32.24
C VAL A 72 -16.58 14.24 33.64
N CYS A 73 -16.08 13.01 33.78
CA CYS A 73 -15.59 12.48 35.05
C CYS A 73 -14.58 11.34 34.84
N LYS A 74 -13.94 10.88 35.93
CA LYS A 74 -12.97 9.77 35.90
C LYS A 74 -13.58 8.46 35.34
N SER A 75 -14.86 8.20 35.58
CA SER A 75 -15.56 6.99 35.13
C SER A 75 -15.79 7.00 33.63
N TRP A 76 -16.29 8.11 33.10
CA TRP A 76 -16.42 8.31 31.67
C TRP A 76 -15.07 8.23 30.98
N ARG A 77 -14.02 8.86 31.55
CA ARG A 77 -12.65 8.73 31.05
C ARG A 77 -12.19 7.28 30.98
N SER A 78 -12.43 6.49 32.03
CA SER A 78 -12.08 5.07 32.06
C SER A 78 -12.82 4.29 30.99
N LEU A 79 -14.13 4.52 30.83
CA LEU A 79 -14.97 3.82 29.86
C LEU A 79 -14.56 4.12 28.42
N VAL A 80 -14.35 5.40 28.09
CA VAL A 80 -13.98 5.79 26.72
C VAL A 80 -12.51 5.56 26.41
N SER A 81 -11.67 5.18 27.38
CA SER A 81 -10.29 4.76 27.12
C SER A 81 -10.19 3.30 26.67
N ASP A 82 -11.31 2.56 26.62
CA ASP A 82 -11.34 1.16 26.21
C ASP A 82 -11.04 1.02 24.71
N ASP A 83 -9.99 0.26 24.37
CA ASP A 83 -9.57 0.03 22.99
C ASP A 83 -10.67 -0.59 22.12
N ARG A 84 -11.59 -1.38 22.69
CA ARG A 84 -12.69 -2.00 21.93
C ARG A 84 -13.62 -0.96 21.32
N LEU A 85 -13.76 0.20 21.96
CA LEU A 85 -14.59 1.29 21.46
C LEU A 85 -13.93 1.94 20.24
N TRP A 86 -12.63 2.20 20.30
CA TRP A 86 -11.89 2.84 19.23
C TRP A 86 -11.61 1.90 18.05
N MET A 87 -11.43 0.61 18.30
CA MET A 87 -11.42 -0.40 17.23
C MET A 87 -12.75 -0.39 16.47
N TYR A 88 -13.89 -0.30 17.18
CA TYR A 88 -15.21 -0.15 16.53
C TYR A 88 -15.28 1.12 15.68
N PHE A 89 -14.85 2.27 16.21
CA PHE A 89 -14.86 3.51 15.42
C PHE A 89 -13.95 3.46 14.19
N LEU A 90 -12.76 2.88 14.32
CA LEU A 90 -11.85 2.66 13.18
C LEU A 90 -12.47 1.74 12.12
N GLN A 91 -13.26 0.75 12.52
CA GLN A 91 -13.95 -0.17 11.60
C GLN A 91 -15.14 0.47 10.89
N SER A 92 -15.91 1.28 11.61
CA SER A 92 -17.21 1.78 11.13
C SER A 92 -17.15 3.14 10.43
N TYR A 93 -16.14 3.97 10.72
CA TYR A 93 -16.09 5.36 10.26
C TYR A 93 -14.93 5.69 9.31
N HIS A 94 -14.05 4.75 9.00
CA HIS A 94 -13.01 4.94 7.98
C HIS A 94 -13.37 4.25 6.67
N HIS A 95 -13.03 4.90 5.54
CA HIS A 95 -13.17 4.32 4.20
C HIS A 95 -12.22 3.14 3.93
N ASP A 96 -11.17 3.00 4.74
CA ASP A 96 -10.21 1.89 4.62
C ASP A 96 -10.74 0.60 5.25
N THR A 97 -10.42 -0.55 4.65
CA THR A 97 -10.72 -1.83 5.29
C THR A 97 -9.95 -1.95 6.61
N TRP A 98 -10.63 -2.41 7.67
CA TRP A 98 -10.03 -2.63 9.00
C TRP A 98 -8.73 -3.43 8.96
N ASN A 99 -8.64 -4.41 8.06
CA ASN A 99 -7.45 -5.23 7.88
C ASN A 99 -6.22 -4.40 7.48
N SER A 100 -6.39 -3.39 6.61
CA SER A 100 -5.29 -2.50 6.22
C SER A 100 -4.87 -1.58 7.36
N VAL A 101 -5.84 -1.04 8.11
CA VAL A 101 -5.59 -0.23 9.30
C VAL A 101 -4.81 -1.04 10.34
N PHE A 102 -5.34 -2.19 10.73
CA PHE A 102 -4.72 -3.07 11.70
C PHE A 102 -3.31 -3.49 11.26
N PHE A 103 -3.15 -3.92 10.00
CA PHE A 103 -1.85 -4.28 9.44
C PHE A 103 -0.83 -3.14 9.58
N ALA A 104 -1.21 -1.92 9.19
CA ALA A 104 -0.33 -0.76 9.26
C ALA A 104 0.11 -0.47 10.70
N GLU A 105 -0.83 -0.46 11.64
CA GLU A 105 -0.53 -0.14 13.04
C GLU A 105 0.31 -1.23 13.73
N THR A 106 0.11 -2.52 13.40
CA THR A 106 0.86 -3.60 14.06
C THR A 106 2.22 -3.89 13.43
N ASN A 107 2.35 -3.67 12.12
CA ASN A 107 3.53 -4.11 11.36
C ASN A 107 4.40 -2.95 10.86
N LEU A 108 3.82 -1.79 10.55
CA LEU A 108 4.55 -0.68 9.95
C LEU A 108 5.00 0.37 10.98
N GLN A 109 4.33 0.49 12.13
CA GLN A 109 4.80 1.37 13.23
C GLN A 109 6.19 1.02 13.75
N LYS A 110 6.63 -0.25 13.63
CA LYS A 110 7.93 -0.73 14.12
C LYS A 110 9.13 -0.12 13.39
N PHE A 111 8.92 0.56 12.26
CA PHE A 111 9.98 1.27 11.53
C PHE A 111 10.38 2.61 12.19
N SER A 112 9.66 3.06 13.23
CA SER A 112 10.01 4.26 14.01
C SER A 112 10.23 3.88 15.48
N CYS A 113 11.43 4.18 15.98
CA CYS A 113 11.91 4.13 17.36
C CYS A 113 10.84 3.96 18.47
N HIS A 114 10.95 2.91 19.28
CA HIS A 114 10.43 2.76 20.66
C HIS A 114 9.12 3.49 21.05
N ILE A 115 8.11 3.54 20.18
CA ILE A 115 6.78 4.00 20.58
C ILE A 115 6.10 2.82 21.29
N ALA A 116 5.93 2.94 22.61
CA ALA A 116 5.13 2.02 23.41
C ALA A 116 3.78 1.75 22.71
N LYS A 117 3.22 0.54 22.86
CA LYS A 117 1.90 0.16 22.32
C LYS A 117 0.90 1.31 22.54
N SER A 118 0.62 2.06 21.48
CA SER A 118 -0.32 3.17 21.55
C SER A 118 -1.73 2.60 21.66
N SER A 119 -2.55 3.13 22.56
CA SER A 119 -3.97 2.75 22.60
C SER A 119 -4.64 3.08 21.26
N PHE A 120 -5.69 2.35 20.89
CA PHE A 120 -6.43 2.60 19.66
C PHE A 120 -7.09 3.98 19.67
N MET A 121 -7.39 4.52 20.86
CA MET A 121 -7.78 5.93 21.03
C MET A 121 -6.73 6.89 20.50
N ARG A 122 -5.46 6.67 20.86
CA ARG A 122 -4.35 7.52 20.42
C ARG A 122 -4.12 7.37 18.91
N ILE A 123 -4.22 6.16 18.38
CA ILE A 123 -4.12 5.88 16.94
C ILE A 123 -5.22 6.63 16.18
N TYR A 124 -6.48 6.51 16.60
CA TYR A 124 -7.60 7.22 15.99
C TYR A 124 -7.36 8.73 16.02
N ARG A 125 -6.99 9.26 17.19
CA ARG A 125 -6.66 10.69 17.36
C ARG A 125 -5.58 11.13 16.37
N GLN A 126 -4.48 10.39 16.26
CA GLN A 126 -3.39 10.71 15.33
C GLN A 126 -3.88 10.72 13.88
N ARG A 127 -4.64 9.70 13.45
CA ARG A 127 -5.15 9.61 12.07
C ARG A 127 -6.04 10.78 11.67
N VAL A 128 -6.83 11.31 12.61
CA VAL A 128 -7.67 12.50 12.40
C VAL A 128 -6.84 13.77 12.26
N HIS A 129 -5.75 13.92 13.02
CA HIS A 129 -4.95 15.15 13.04
C HIS A 129 -3.83 15.18 11.98
N VAL A 130 -3.33 14.02 11.55
CA VAL A 130 -2.25 13.95 10.56
C VAL A 130 -2.77 14.44 9.20
N PRO A 131 -2.20 15.51 8.63
CA PRO A 131 -2.61 16.00 7.31
C PRO A 131 -2.33 14.93 6.23
N GLY A 132 -3.11 14.97 5.15
CA GLY A 132 -2.86 14.10 4.00
C GLY A 132 -1.52 14.43 3.36
N ALA A 133 -0.74 13.42 3.00
CA ALA A 133 0.48 13.60 2.21
C ALA A 133 0.15 13.50 0.72
N VAL A 134 0.91 14.22 -0.11
CA VAL A 134 0.93 13.97 -1.55
C VAL A 134 1.70 12.67 -1.78
N ILE A 135 1.11 11.73 -2.50
CA ILE A 135 1.78 10.50 -2.93
C ILE A 135 2.09 10.62 -4.40
N VAL A 136 3.32 10.29 -4.80
CA VAL A 136 3.73 10.21 -6.19
C VAL A 136 4.37 8.84 -6.43
N ASP A 137 3.76 8.05 -7.31
CA ASP A 137 4.36 6.83 -7.85
C ASP A 137 4.96 7.13 -9.22
N GLY A 138 6.30 7.21 -9.27
CA GLY A 138 7.04 7.51 -10.49
C GLY A 138 7.38 6.25 -11.28
N GLY A 139 6.66 5.98 -12.36
CA GLY A 139 6.99 4.91 -13.31
C GLY A 139 7.59 5.43 -14.61
N SER A 140 8.34 4.59 -15.33
CA SER A 140 8.98 4.95 -16.60
C SER A 140 7.98 5.25 -17.73
N GLY A 141 6.81 4.60 -17.72
CA GLY A 141 5.72 4.89 -18.67
C GLY A 141 4.72 5.92 -18.16
N TYR A 142 4.32 5.78 -16.90
CA TYR A 142 3.32 6.62 -16.24
C TYR A 142 3.73 6.94 -14.82
N TYR A 143 3.50 8.18 -14.42
CA TYR A 143 3.44 8.53 -13.02
C TYR A 143 1.99 8.66 -12.57
N LYS A 144 1.76 8.32 -11.31
CA LYS A 144 0.46 8.44 -10.65
C LYS A 144 0.65 9.32 -9.43
N PHE A 145 -0.34 10.14 -9.13
CA PHE A 145 -0.28 11.04 -8.00
C PHE A 145 -1.63 11.12 -7.30
N GLY A 146 -1.63 11.36 -5.99
CA GLY A 146 -2.86 11.45 -5.22
C GLY A 146 -2.63 11.77 -3.75
N TRP A 147 -3.69 11.67 -2.96
CA TRP A 147 -3.67 11.93 -1.53
C TRP A 147 -3.54 10.63 -0.75
N SER A 148 -2.74 10.64 0.32
CA SER A 148 -2.60 9.50 1.24
C SER A 148 -3.88 9.13 1.99
N LYS A 149 -4.92 9.97 1.92
CA LYS A 149 -6.23 9.74 2.54
C LYS A 149 -7.22 9.02 1.61
N TYR A 150 -6.84 8.76 0.37
CA TYR A 150 -7.72 8.13 -0.63
C TYR A 150 -7.19 6.75 -1.04
N ALA A 151 -8.13 5.86 -1.41
CA ALA A 151 -7.83 4.48 -1.79
C ALA A 151 -7.23 4.35 -3.20
N CYS A 152 -7.31 5.40 -4.02
CA CYS A 152 -6.83 5.41 -5.40
C CYS A 152 -6.12 6.74 -5.71
N PRO A 153 -5.22 6.76 -6.73
CA PRO A 153 -4.60 8.00 -7.16
C PRO A 153 -5.65 9.01 -7.64
N SER A 154 -5.38 10.30 -7.40
CA SER A 154 -6.18 11.41 -7.94
C SER A 154 -6.01 11.55 -9.46
N GLY A 155 -4.87 11.13 -9.99
CA GLY A 155 -4.58 11.20 -11.41
C GLY A 155 -3.40 10.34 -11.85
N ARG A 156 -3.28 10.16 -13.17
CA ARG A 156 -2.14 9.53 -13.83
C ARG A 156 -1.82 10.28 -15.12
N SER A 157 -0.53 10.36 -15.45
CA SER A 157 -0.07 11.01 -16.68
C SER A 157 1.12 10.27 -17.26
N ALA A 158 1.30 10.38 -18.58
CA ALA A 158 2.41 9.74 -19.28
C ALA A 158 3.73 10.42 -18.89
N THR A 159 4.69 9.61 -18.43
CA THR A 159 5.98 10.11 -17.98
C THR A 159 6.77 10.71 -19.15
N PHE A 160 6.86 9.99 -20.27
CA PHE A 160 7.65 10.39 -21.44
C PHE A 160 7.09 11.62 -22.19
N SER A 161 5.79 11.89 -22.11
CA SER A 161 5.17 13.05 -22.78
C SER A 161 5.53 14.37 -22.09
N GLU A 162 5.77 14.32 -20.78
CA GLU A 162 6.01 15.52 -19.97
C GLU A 162 7.46 15.62 -19.49
N PHE A 163 8.13 14.47 -19.34
CA PHE A 163 9.49 14.36 -18.81
C PHE A 163 10.25 13.31 -19.60
N VAL A 164 11.31 13.73 -20.29
CA VAL A 164 12.26 12.80 -20.90
C VAL A 164 13.04 12.14 -19.74
N ASN A 165 12.57 10.95 -19.36
CA ASN A 165 13.14 10.03 -18.38
C ASN A 165 13.38 10.60 -16.96
N ILE A 166 12.42 10.36 -16.04
CA ILE A 166 12.53 10.67 -14.59
C ILE A 166 13.76 10.01 -13.95
N GLU A 167 14.31 8.96 -14.55
CA GLU A 167 15.44 8.20 -13.99
C GLU A 167 16.80 8.85 -14.27
N SER A 168 16.85 9.86 -15.15
CA SER A 168 18.06 10.64 -15.38
C SER A 168 18.15 11.78 -14.36
N PRO A 169 19.16 11.79 -13.47
CA PRO A 169 19.21 12.73 -12.36
C PRO A 169 19.42 14.15 -12.90
N SER A 170 18.35 14.95 -12.87
CA SER A 170 18.40 16.35 -13.24
C SER A 170 17.53 17.15 -12.30
N TYR A 171 18.17 17.97 -11.47
CA TYR A 171 17.52 18.89 -10.53
C TYR A 171 16.37 19.67 -11.20
N PHE A 172 16.64 20.30 -12.36
CA PHE A 172 15.65 21.13 -13.04
C PHE A 172 14.44 20.33 -13.52
N ARG A 173 14.67 19.09 -14.00
CA ARG A 173 13.56 18.19 -14.40
C ARG A 173 12.72 17.79 -13.20
N PHE A 174 13.34 17.39 -12.09
CA PHE A 174 12.60 17.04 -10.87
C PHE A 174 11.83 18.22 -10.31
N ARG A 175 12.43 19.40 -10.25
CA ARG A 175 11.76 20.61 -9.77
C ARG A 175 10.51 20.93 -10.60
N ASN A 176 10.63 20.88 -11.92
CA ASN A 176 9.49 21.12 -12.82
C ASN A 176 8.44 20.00 -12.71
N PHE A 177 8.88 18.75 -12.56
CA PHE A 177 8.01 17.59 -12.35
C PHE A 177 7.15 17.74 -11.09
N PHE A 178 7.79 17.98 -9.95
CA PHE A 178 7.07 18.14 -8.70
C PHE A 178 6.23 19.40 -8.68
N ALA A 179 6.69 20.52 -9.28
CA ALA A 179 5.88 21.73 -9.42
C ALA A 179 4.60 21.47 -10.23
N SER A 180 4.68 20.69 -11.32
CA SER A 180 3.50 20.29 -12.10
C SER A 180 2.53 19.45 -11.28
N ILE A 181 3.04 18.50 -10.48
CA ILE A 181 2.20 17.67 -9.60
C ILE A 181 1.48 18.51 -8.55
N TYR A 182 2.20 19.40 -7.85
CA TYR A 182 1.60 20.28 -6.85
C TYR A 182 0.55 21.22 -7.46
N SER A 183 0.81 21.72 -8.67
CA SER A 183 -0.17 22.51 -9.43
C SER A 183 -1.43 21.70 -9.76
N ARG A 184 -1.30 20.45 -10.25
CA ARG A 184 -2.43 19.55 -10.55
C ARG A 184 -3.20 19.17 -9.29
N MET A 185 -2.51 19.01 -8.18
CA MET A 185 -3.11 18.73 -6.86
C MET A 185 -3.71 19.97 -6.21
N GLN A 186 -3.57 21.15 -6.84
CA GLN A 186 -4.08 22.44 -6.37
C GLN A 186 -3.66 22.75 -4.92
N VAL A 187 -2.41 22.40 -4.58
CA VAL A 187 -1.86 22.60 -3.24
C VAL A 187 -0.45 23.16 -3.31
N LYS A 188 -0.09 24.01 -2.34
CA LYS A 188 1.26 24.57 -2.24
C LYS A 188 2.23 23.49 -1.76
N ALA A 189 3.41 23.43 -2.37
CA ALA A 189 4.46 22.49 -1.97
C ALA A 189 4.85 22.64 -0.50
N SER A 190 4.86 23.87 0.01
CA SER A 190 5.24 24.19 1.39
C SER A 190 4.26 23.74 2.47
N THR A 191 3.06 23.28 2.12
CA THR A 191 2.02 22.96 3.10
C THR A 191 1.82 21.47 3.32
N GLN A 192 2.34 20.60 2.46
CA GLN A 192 2.10 19.17 2.54
C GLN A 192 3.37 18.33 2.38
N PRO A 193 3.54 17.28 3.19
CA PRO A 193 4.62 16.33 2.97
C PRO A 193 4.37 15.50 1.72
N ILE A 194 5.44 14.92 1.18
CA ILE A 194 5.38 14.05 0.00
C ILE A 194 5.93 12.66 0.30
N VAL A 195 5.23 11.63 -0.21
CA VAL A 195 5.69 10.25 -0.24
C VAL A 195 5.97 9.88 -1.69
N LEU A 196 7.20 9.44 -1.96
CA LEU A 196 7.63 9.04 -3.28
C LEU A 196 7.75 7.52 -3.35
N SER A 197 7.12 6.92 -4.34
CA SER A 197 7.43 5.56 -4.75
C SER A 197 8.51 5.59 -5.82
N LEU A 198 9.69 5.08 -5.49
CA LEU A 198 10.84 5.06 -6.40
C LEU A 198 11.03 3.65 -6.97
N PRO A 199 11.29 3.53 -8.28
CA PRO A 199 11.63 2.26 -8.90
C PRO A 199 12.99 1.77 -8.40
N LEU A 200 13.14 0.44 -8.46
CA LEU A 200 14.40 -0.25 -8.24
C LEU A 200 15.15 -0.33 -9.57
N ARG A 201 16.05 0.62 -9.81
CA ARG A 201 17.00 0.58 -10.93
C ARG A 201 18.40 0.76 -10.37
N ASN A 202 19.37 0.01 -10.91
CA ASN A 202 20.73 -0.10 -10.36
C ASN A 202 20.72 -0.69 -8.93
N ASP A 203 20.06 -1.84 -8.72
CA ASP A 203 20.03 -2.51 -7.40
C ASP A 203 21.19 -3.46 -7.14
N ASP A 204 22.05 -3.66 -8.13
CA ASP A 204 23.32 -4.32 -7.93
C ASP A 204 24.05 -3.72 -6.73
N ASP A 205 24.72 -4.58 -5.98
CA ASP A 205 25.54 -4.16 -4.85
C ASP A 205 26.94 -3.66 -5.27
N THR A 206 27.07 -3.26 -6.54
CA THR A 206 28.26 -2.58 -7.07
C THR A 206 28.33 -1.15 -6.54
N GLU A 207 29.56 -0.64 -6.40
CA GLU A 207 29.76 0.71 -5.88
C GLU A 207 29.17 1.78 -6.82
N SER A 208 29.28 1.58 -8.14
CA SER A 208 28.67 2.46 -9.15
C SER A 208 27.15 2.56 -8.97
N ALA A 209 26.46 1.43 -8.79
CA ALA A 209 25.03 1.39 -8.59
C ALA A 209 24.60 2.08 -7.27
N ARG A 210 25.39 1.97 -6.20
CA ARG A 210 25.17 2.71 -4.95
C ARG A 210 25.33 4.21 -5.15
N VAL A 211 26.35 4.63 -5.87
CA VAL A 211 26.61 6.05 -6.18
C VAL A 211 25.46 6.63 -7.01
N SER A 212 25.02 5.96 -8.07
CA SER A 212 23.89 6.42 -8.89
C SER A 212 22.59 6.57 -8.09
N ARG A 213 22.28 5.64 -7.19
CA ARG A 213 21.12 5.74 -6.30
C ARG A 213 21.22 6.91 -5.33
N ARG A 214 22.41 7.18 -4.77
CA ARG A 214 22.65 8.36 -3.92
C ARG A 214 22.44 9.63 -4.73
N GLN A 215 23.06 9.76 -5.90
CA GLN A 215 22.92 10.94 -6.77
C GLN A 215 21.46 11.22 -7.15
N LEU A 216 20.70 10.18 -7.52
CA LEU A 216 19.28 10.30 -7.80
C LEU A 216 18.49 10.82 -6.58
N LYS A 217 18.74 10.24 -5.41
CA LYS A 217 18.08 10.63 -4.17
C LYS A 217 18.40 12.07 -3.77
N GLU A 218 19.67 12.47 -3.84
CA GLU A 218 20.10 13.85 -3.57
C GLU A 218 19.43 14.82 -4.53
N ALA A 219 19.44 14.56 -5.85
CA ALA A 219 18.80 15.44 -6.82
C ALA A 219 17.29 15.62 -6.57
N ILE A 220 16.58 14.55 -6.21
CA ILE A 220 15.16 14.59 -5.84
C ILE A 220 14.96 15.41 -4.56
N TYR A 221 15.79 15.18 -3.55
CA TYR A 221 15.68 15.84 -2.24
C TYR A 221 15.97 17.33 -2.35
N THR A 222 17.06 17.72 -3.03
CA THR A 222 17.36 19.12 -3.31
C THR A 222 16.20 19.79 -4.04
N ALA A 223 15.67 19.17 -5.09
CA ALA A 223 14.54 19.75 -5.84
C ALA A 223 13.28 19.96 -5.00
N LEU A 224 12.96 19.04 -4.09
CA LEU A 224 11.77 19.14 -3.23
C LEU A 224 11.95 20.12 -2.06
N PHE A 225 13.11 20.10 -1.41
CA PHE A 225 13.39 21.02 -0.29
C PHE A 225 13.57 22.46 -0.78
N ASP A 226 14.12 22.69 -1.97
CA ASP A 226 14.15 24.02 -2.61
C ASP A 226 12.75 24.54 -2.99
N MET A 227 11.74 23.67 -3.01
CA MET A 227 10.32 24.04 -3.15
C MET A 227 9.62 24.18 -1.79
N ASP A 228 10.38 24.24 -0.70
CA ASP A 228 9.92 24.33 0.69
C ASP A 228 9.06 23.15 1.16
N VAL A 229 9.15 21.98 0.51
CA VAL A 229 8.37 20.80 0.93
C VAL A 229 8.75 20.39 2.35
N PRO A 230 7.78 20.30 3.29
CA PRO A 230 8.08 20.16 4.72
C PRO A 230 8.72 18.82 5.11
N ALA A 231 8.41 17.76 4.38
CA ALA A 231 9.03 16.45 4.58
C ALA A 231 8.92 15.58 3.33
N VAL A 232 9.95 14.76 3.09
CA VAL A 232 10.02 13.81 1.97
C VAL A 232 10.25 12.41 2.51
N CYS A 233 9.41 11.46 2.10
CA CYS A 233 9.58 10.05 2.40
C CYS A 233 9.69 9.26 1.09
N ALA A 234 10.87 8.74 0.78
CA ALA A 234 11.07 7.86 -0.37
C ALA A 234 10.95 6.39 0.05
N VAL A 235 10.08 5.65 -0.62
CA VAL A 235 9.84 4.22 -0.37
C VAL A 235 9.92 3.47 -1.69
N ASN A 236 10.38 2.23 -1.60
CA ASN A 236 10.48 1.32 -2.72
C ASN A 236 9.09 0.87 -3.24
N GLN A 237 8.89 0.87 -4.56
CA GLN A 237 7.66 0.42 -5.23
C GLN A 237 7.20 -1.00 -4.82
N ALA A 238 8.10 -1.98 -4.88
CA ALA A 238 7.81 -3.36 -4.51
C ALA A 238 7.45 -3.51 -3.02
N THR A 239 8.10 -2.74 -2.14
CA THR A 239 7.75 -2.71 -0.71
C THR A 239 6.34 -2.15 -0.49
N LEU A 240 5.98 -1.06 -1.17
CA LEU A 240 4.62 -0.52 -1.09
C LEU A 240 3.57 -1.52 -1.65
N ALA A 241 3.90 -2.24 -2.71
CA ALA A 241 3.02 -3.27 -3.27
C ALA A 241 2.76 -4.42 -2.28
N LEU A 242 3.79 -4.90 -1.57
CA LEU A 242 3.62 -5.89 -0.48
C LEU A 242 2.77 -5.35 0.66
N TYR A 243 2.97 -4.09 1.05
CA TYR A 243 2.19 -3.47 2.12
C TYR A 243 0.72 -3.32 1.73
N ALA A 244 0.42 -2.97 0.48
CA ALA A 244 -0.94 -2.97 -0.05
C ALA A 244 -1.59 -4.37 0.00
N ALA A 245 -0.78 -5.43 -0.18
CA ALA A 245 -1.20 -6.82 0.00
C ALA A 245 -1.19 -7.32 1.48
N GLN A 246 -0.96 -6.42 2.45
CA GLN A 246 -0.91 -6.73 3.89
C GLN A 246 0.12 -7.82 4.21
N ARG A 247 1.31 -7.70 3.61
CA ARG A 247 2.48 -8.57 3.83
C ARG A 247 3.72 -7.73 4.09
N THR A 248 4.59 -8.18 4.99
CA THR A 248 5.92 -7.58 5.21
C THR A 248 7.06 -8.43 4.64
N SER A 249 6.79 -9.67 4.27
CA SER A 249 7.76 -10.58 3.67
C SER A 249 7.13 -11.28 2.46
N GLY A 250 7.93 -11.53 1.43
CA GLY A 250 7.52 -12.15 0.17
C GLY A 250 8.41 -11.73 -0.98
N ILE A 251 8.07 -12.18 -2.19
CA ILE A 251 8.74 -11.77 -3.43
C ILE A 251 7.72 -10.96 -4.23
N ALA A 252 8.08 -9.72 -4.58
CA ALA A 252 7.28 -8.91 -5.48
C ALA A 252 7.76 -9.11 -6.91
N VAL A 253 6.85 -9.44 -7.83
CA VAL A 253 7.11 -9.39 -9.28
C VAL A 253 6.39 -8.16 -9.82
N ASN A 254 7.14 -7.10 -10.13
CA ASN A 254 6.61 -5.84 -10.61
C ASN A 254 6.87 -5.72 -12.12
N ILE A 255 5.82 -5.87 -12.91
CA ILE A 255 5.87 -5.75 -14.38
C ILE A 255 5.42 -4.33 -14.75
N GLY A 256 6.40 -3.47 -15.06
CA GLY A 256 6.19 -2.08 -15.41
C GLY A 256 6.06 -1.84 -16.92
N PHE A 257 6.22 -0.58 -17.31
CA PHE A 257 6.19 -0.19 -18.72
C PHE A 257 7.47 -0.60 -19.46
N GLN A 258 8.65 -0.33 -18.90
CA GLN A 258 9.93 -0.69 -19.54
C GLN A 258 10.58 -1.94 -18.95
N VAL A 259 10.41 -2.17 -17.65
CA VAL A 259 11.16 -3.19 -16.91
C VAL A 259 10.23 -4.08 -16.11
N THR A 260 10.68 -5.32 -15.88
CA THR A 260 10.13 -6.25 -14.90
C THR A 260 11.17 -6.43 -13.80
N SER A 261 10.75 -6.28 -12.54
CA SER A 261 11.63 -6.54 -11.40
C SER A 261 11.08 -7.63 -10.49
N VAL A 262 11.98 -8.49 -10.01
CA VAL A 262 11.72 -9.52 -9.01
C VAL A 262 12.45 -9.13 -7.75
N VAL A 263 11.69 -8.85 -6.69
CA VAL A 263 12.20 -8.17 -5.50
C VAL A 263 11.90 -9.01 -4.26
N PRO A 264 12.87 -9.78 -3.74
CA PRO A 264 12.72 -10.45 -2.45
C PRO A 264 12.74 -9.44 -1.31
N ILE A 265 11.76 -9.55 -0.42
CA ILE A 265 11.56 -8.66 0.72
C ILE A 265 11.34 -9.51 1.97
N LEU A 266 12.08 -9.20 3.03
CA LEU A 266 11.96 -9.87 4.32
C LEU A 266 11.81 -8.83 5.42
N HIS A 267 10.70 -8.90 6.17
CA HIS A 267 10.36 -7.97 7.24
C HIS A 267 10.45 -6.49 6.82
N GLY A 268 9.98 -6.20 5.61
CA GLY A 268 9.98 -4.87 4.98
C GLY A 268 11.35 -4.40 4.47
N LYS A 269 12.39 -5.22 4.57
CA LYS A 269 13.71 -4.94 4.01
C LYS A 269 13.89 -5.65 2.67
N VAL A 270 14.24 -4.89 1.65
CA VAL A 270 14.63 -5.42 0.34
C VAL A 270 15.95 -6.19 0.46
N MET A 271 15.96 -7.44 0.01
CA MET A 271 17.08 -8.36 0.12
C MET A 271 18.00 -8.27 -1.12
N ARG A 272 18.68 -7.14 -1.29
CA ARG A 272 19.51 -6.85 -2.48
C ARG A 272 20.59 -7.90 -2.73
N THR A 273 21.30 -8.31 -1.68
CA THR A 273 22.37 -9.31 -1.77
C THR A 273 21.88 -10.71 -2.13
N MET A 274 20.57 -10.99 -2.08
CA MET A 274 20.02 -12.33 -2.29
C MET A 274 19.33 -12.52 -3.64
N GLY A 275 19.34 -11.51 -4.53
CA GLY A 275 18.80 -11.66 -5.89
C GLY A 275 17.60 -10.76 -6.16
N VAL A 276 17.80 -9.44 -6.08
CA VAL A 276 16.92 -8.53 -6.81
C VAL A 276 17.27 -8.65 -8.28
N GLU A 277 16.33 -9.08 -9.11
CA GLU A 277 16.51 -9.20 -10.55
C GLU A 277 15.71 -8.12 -11.27
N VAL A 278 16.30 -7.51 -12.29
CA VAL A 278 15.62 -6.54 -13.15
C VAL A 278 15.90 -6.93 -14.59
N VAL A 279 14.84 -7.14 -15.36
CA VAL A 279 14.90 -7.49 -16.77
C VAL A 279 14.28 -6.34 -17.56
N ASP A 280 14.91 -5.93 -18.66
CA ASP A 280 14.40 -4.90 -19.58
C ASP A 280 13.26 -5.44 -20.49
N VAL A 281 12.35 -6.21 -19.89
CA VAL A 281 11.11 -6.70 -20.49
C VAL A 281 9.96 -6.07 -19.72
N GLY A 282 9.16 -5.25 -20.38
CA GLY A 282 7.96 -4.63 -19.82
C GLY A 282 6.88 -4.44 -20.86
N GLY A 283 5.82 -3.71 -20.50
CA GLY A 283 4.69 -3.45 -21.40
C GLY A 283 5.05 -2.81 -22.76
N LEU A 284 6.15 -2.06 -22.85
CA LEU A 284 6.65 -1.50 -24.11
C LEU A 284 7.13 -2.61 -25.05
N LYS A 285 7.97 -3.55 -24.55
CA LYS A 285 8.45 -4.68 -25.35
C LYS A 285 7.31 -5.56 -25.86
N LEU A 286 6.29 -5.78 -25.02
CA LEU A 286 5.07 -6.48 -25.45
C LEU A 286 4.31 -5.72 -26.55
N THR A 287 4.27 -4.39 -26.47
CA THR A 287 3.61 -3.54 -27.48
C THR A 287 4.38 -3.57 -28.80
N GLU A 288 5.71 -3.53 -28.75
CA GLU A 288 6.57 -3.63 -29.93
C GLU A 288 6.45 -5.00 -30.59
N PHE A 289 6.45 -6.07 -29.80
CA PHE A 289 6.25 -7.43 -30.30
C PHE A 289 4.87 -7.61 -30.96
N LEU A 290 3.79 -7.12 -30.33
CA LEU A 290 2.46 -7.17 -30.94
C LEU A 290 2.44 -6.41 -32.27
N ARG A 291 3.09 -5.25 -32.36
CA ARG A 291 3.19 -4.49 -33.63
C ARG A 291 3.88 -5.34 -34.70
N GLU A 292 4.97 -6.02 -34.37
CA GLU A 292 5.69 -6.89 -35.31
C GLU A 292 4.82 -8.05 -35.79
N GLN A 293 4.08 -8.71 -34.90
CA GLN A 293 3.12 -9.76 -35.25
C GLN A 293 2.00 -9.23 -36.17
N MET A 294 1.44 -8.06 -35.86
CA MET A 294 0.42 -7.42 -36.69
C MET A 294 0.94 -7.07 -38.10
N GLN A 295 2.18 -6.60 -38.21
CA GLN A 295 2.82 -6.33 -39.50
C GLN A 295 2.98 -7.60 -40.34
N GLN A 296 3.34 -8.72 -39.71
CA GLN A 296 3.40 -10.04 -40.39
C GLN A 296 2.01 -10.49 -40.88
N SER A 297 0.95 -10.15 -40.14
CA SER A 297 -0.45 -10.38 -40.53
C SER A 297 -1.02 -9.30 -41.48
N ASN A 298 -0.17 -8.50 -42.14
CA ASN A 298 -0.54 -7.40 -43.06
C ASN A 298 -1.39 -6.27 -42.43
N MET A 299 -1.41 -6.15 -41.11
CA MET A 299 -2.05 -5.05 -40.37
C MET A 299 -1.02 -3.95 -40.07
N ASN A 300 -0.83 -3.02 -41.00
CA ASN A 300 0.15 -1.95 -40.84
C ASN A 300 -0.38 -0.78 -39.99
N LEU A 301 0.00 -0.78 -38.72
CA LEU A 301 -0.24 0.32 -37.79
C LEU A 301 0.98 1.25 -37.67
N ARG A 302 0.75 2.56 -37.79
CA ARG A 302 1.79 3.59 -37.56
C ARG A 302 1.91 3.97 -36.08
N SER A 303 0.83 3.85 -35.32
CA SER A 303 0.72 4.37 -33.96
C SER A 303 0.96 3.29 -32.90
N LEU A 304 2.06 3.39 -32.13
CA LEU A 304 2.29 2.53 -30.95
C LEU A 304 1.22 2.72 -29.87
N PHE A 305 0.57 3.89 -29.83
CA PHE A 305 -0.55 4.13 -28.92
C PHE A 305 -1.73 3.20 -29.23
N THR A 306 -2.04 2.99 -30.50
CA THR A 306 -3.14 2.11 -30.93
C THR A 306 -2.81 0.65 -30.69
N VAL A 307 -1.60 0.21 -31.05
CA VAL A 307 -1.13 -1.15 -30.74
C VAL A 307 -1.22 -1.42 -29.24
N ARG A 308 -0.90 -0.43 -28.41
CA ARG A 308 -1.05 -0.57 -26.97
C ARG A 308 -2.50 -0.69 -26.52
N ILE A 309 -3.43 0.07 -27.09
CA ILE A 309 -4.86 -0.09 -26.79
C ILE A 309 -5.30 -1.51 -27.12
N LEU A 310 -4.92 -2.02 -28.30
CA LEU A 310 -5.20 -3.40 -28.71
C LEU A 310 -4.60 -4.40 -27.73
N LYS A 311 -3.34 -4.22 -27.33
CA LYS A 311 -2.69 -5.05 -26.30
C LYS A 311 -3.47 -5.04 -24.98
N GLU A 312 -3.85 -3.87 -24.47
CA GLU A 312 -4.54 -3.74 -23.18
C GLU A 312 -5.99 -4.27 -23.22
N LYS A 313 -6.61 -4.36 -24.40
CA LYS A 313 -8.03 -4.75 -24.56
C LYS A 313 -8.24 -6.17 -25.08
N LEU A 314 -7.34 -6.67 -25.93
CA LEU A 314 -7.52 -7.94 -26.64
C LEU A 314 -6.54 -9.03 -26.20
N CYS A 315 -5.32 -8.67 -25.77
CA CYS A 315 -4.33 -9.67 -25.37
C CYS A 315 -4.62 -10.25 -23.98
N TYR A 316 -4.12 -11.46 -23.76
CA TYR A 316 -4.20 -12.19 -22.50
C TYR A 316 -2.99 -13.13 -22.35
N VAL A 317 -2.84 -13.75 -21.18
CA VAL A 317 -1.85 -14.81 -20.96
C VAL A 317 -2.58 -16.14 -20.96
N ALA A 318 -2.16 -17.07 -21.82
CA ALA A 318 -2.70 -18.42 -21.84
C ALA A 318 -2.21 -19.21 -20.62
N ALA A 319 -3.09 -20.03 -20.02
CA ALA A 319 -2.67 -20.90 -18.92
C ALA A 319 -1.80 -22.07 -19.41
N ASP A 320 -2.05 -22.54 -20.64
CA ASP A 320 -1.28 -23.54 -21.35
C ASP A 320 -1.10 -23.06 -22.79
N TYR A 321 0.09 -22.56 -23.10
CA TYR A 321 0.40 -21.94 -24.39
C TYR A 321 0.26 -22.94 -25.56
N GLU A 322 0.77 -24.16 -25.40
CA GLU A 322 0.77 -25.17 -26.46
C GLU A 322 -0.65 -25.64 -26.79
N ASN A 323 -1.49 -25.82 -25.76
CA ASN A 323 -2.90 -26.13 -25.99
C ASN A 323 -3.65 -24.96 -26.65
N GLU A 324 -3.33 -23.72 -26.29
CA GLU A 324 -3.98 -22.54 -26.87
C GLU A 324 -3.64 -22.35 -28.36
N LEU A 325 -2.44 -22.76 -28.81
CA LEU A 325 -2.05 -22.76 -30.23
C LEU A 325 -2.98 -23.56 -31.14
N SER A 326 -3.67 -24.56 -30.59
CA SER A 326 -4.62 -25.39 -31.35
C SER A 326 -6.01 -24.75 -31.49
N LYS A 327 -6.28 -23.66 -30.77
CA LYS A 327 -7.59 -23.00 -30.73
C LYS A 327 -7.58 -21.76 -31.62
N ASP A 328 -8.74 -21.47 -32.21
CA ASP A 328 -8.99 -20.17 -32.83
C ASP A 328 -9.70 -19.26 -31.83
N THR A 329 -9.03 -18.18 -31.43
CA THR A 329 -9.56 -17.21 -30.45
C THR A 329 -9.61 -15.79 -31.03
N PRO A 330 -10.35 -15.53 -32.12
CA PRO A 330 -10.40 -14.20 -32.70
C PRO A 330 -11.16 -13.23 -31.77
N ALA A 331 -10.68 -11.99 -31.69
CA ALA A 331 -11.44 -10.90 -31.10
C ALA A 331 -11.12 -9.60 -31.83
N SER A 332 -12.15 -8.77 -31.97
CA SER A 332 -12.06 -7.50 -32.69
C SER A 332 -12.29 -6.31 -31.77
N LEU A 333 -11.62 -5.21 -32.05
CA LEU A 333 -11.82 -3.92 -31.39
C LEU A 333 -11.87 -2.81 -32.43
N GLU A 334 -12.87 -1.95 -32.32
CA GLU A 334 -12.88 -0.68 -33.01
C GLU A 334 -12.03 0.35 -32.24
N VAL A 335 -11.04 0.91 -32.92
CA VAL A 335 -10.25 2.02 -32.40
C VAL A 335 -10.77 3.31 -33.04
N PRO A 336 -11.29 4.27 -32.26
CA PRO A 336 -11.82 5.51 -32.80
C PRO A 336 -10.81 6.23 -33.70
N GLY A 337 -11.20 6.49 -34.96
CA GLY A 337 -10.35 7.15 -35.95
C GLY A 337 -9.35 6.24 -36.69
N GLU A 338 -9.19 4.98 -36.29
CA GLU A 338 -8.30 4.01 -36.96
C GLU A 338 -9.03 2.78 -37.52
N GLY A 339 -10.26 2.50 -37.05
CA GLY A 339 -11.12 1.44 -37.58
C GLY A 339 -11.06 0.13 -36.78
N TRP A 340 -11.49 -0.96 -37.40
CA TRP A 340 -11.59 -2.28 -36.78
C TRP A 340 -10.30 -3.09 -36.94
N PHE A 341 -9.84 -3.66 -35.83
CA PHE A 341 -8.71 -4.59 -35.80
C PHE A 341 -9.15 -5.91 -35.22
N THR A 342 -8.75 -7.01 -35.87
CA THR A 342 -9.01 -8.37 -35.39
C THR A 342 -7.68 -9.05 -35.09
N LEU A 343 -7.53 -9.54 -33.85
CA LEU A 343 -6.39 -10.35 -33.45
C LEU A 343 -6.88 -11.77 -33.14
N SER A 344 -6.07 -12.78 -33.44
CA SER A 344 -6.36 -14.17 -33.06
C SER A 344 -5.22 -14.71 -32.20
N LYS A 345 -4.23 -15.36 -32.80
CA LYS A 345 -3.08 -15.95 -32.12
C LYS A 345 -2.23 -14.90 -31.40
N GLU A 346 -2.13 -13.69 -31.96
CA GLU A 346 -1.34 -12.59 -31.40
C GLU A 346 -1.80 -12.21 -30.00
N ARG A 347 -3.08 -12.47 -29.66
CA ARG A 347 -3.67 -12.15 -28.36
C ARG A 347 -2.95 -12.82 -27.21
N PHE A 348 -2.62 -14.10 -27.34
CA PHE A 348 -1.94 -14.84 -26.27
C PHE A 348 -0.43 -14.97 -26.50
N THR A 349 0.03 -15.04 -27.75
CA THR A 349 1.48 -15.03 -28.05
C THR A 349 2.17 -13.77 -27.55
N THR A 350 1.48 -12.62 -27.55
CA THR A 350 2.03 -11.39 -26.95
C THR A 350 2.26 -11.53 -25.45
N GLY A 351 1.37 -12.19 -24.71
CA GLY A 351 1.53 -12.42 -23.27
C GLY A 351 2.63 -13.43 -22.95
N GLU A 352 2.85 -14.40 -23.84
CA GLU A 352 3.85 -15.46 -23.70
C GLU A 352 5.29 -14.92 -23.63
N VAL A 353 5.56 -13.74 -24.20
CA VAL A 353 6.87 -13.07 -24.12
C VAL A 353 7.35 -12.88 -22.67
N LEU A 354 6.44 -12.77 -21.70
CA LEU A 354 6.80 -12.68 -20.28
C LEU A 354 7.36 -13.99 -19.70
N PHE A 355 7.08 -15.12 -20.34
CA PHE A 355 7.52 -16.47 -19.94
C PHE A 355 8.61 -17.01 -20.85
N GLN A 356 8.57 -16.63 -22.13
CA GLN A 356 9.53 -17.01 -23.17
C GLN A 356 10.08 -15.77 -23.90
N PRO A 357 10.96 -14.96 -23.27
CA PRO A 357 11.42 -13.69 -23.84
C PRO A 357 12.10 -13.82 -25.23
N HIS A 358 12.72 -14.97 -25.49
CA HIS A 358 13.44 -15.25 -26.72
C HIS A 358 12.55 -15.16 -27.99
N ILE A 359 11.23 -15.38 -27.87
CA ILE A 359 10.31 -15.26 -29.02
C ILE A 359 10.19 -13.82 -29.52
N ALA A 360 10.50 -12.84 -28.66
CA ALA A 360 10.56 -11.42 -28.98
C ALA A 360 12.00 -10.90 -29.16
N GLY A 361 12.97 -11.81 -29.31
CA GLY A 361 14.38 -11.47 -29.51
C GLY A 361 15.05 -10.83 -28.29
N VAL A 362 14.65 -11.23 -27.07
CA VAL A 362 15.27 -10.82 -25.81
C VAL A 362 16.12 -11.93 -25.24
#